data_AF-A0A6P0SEU8-F1
#
_entry.id   AF-A0A6P0SEU8-F1
#
_cell.length_a   1.000
_cell.length_b   1.000
_cell.length_c   1.000
_cell.angle_alpha   90.00
_cell.angle_beta   90.00
_cell.angle_gamma   90.00
#
_symmetry.space_group_name_H-M   'P 1'
#
loop_
_entity.id
_entity.type
_entity.pdbx_description
1 polymer ?
#
loop_
_entity_poly.entity_id
_entity_poly.type
_entity_poly.pdbx_seq_one_letter_code
_entity_poly.pdbx_strand_id
1 'polypeptide(L)'
;MVSIIWNQRAWPVYWIFLSKKGSSNLKEQQEVLGKSLELLLGQIDEYIVCVLGDREFCSPKLASWLSEKGTYFCLRQKCDTKIKVKKGLYKELREWGLTPGMKLFINDRQVSDANRLWDFQYCG
;
A
#
# COMPACT_ATOMS: atom_id res chain seq x y z
N MET A 1 2.66 12.12 5.07
CA MET A 1 1.67 12.50 6.10
C MET A 1 0.79 11.29 6.35
N VAL A 2 0.35 11.10 7.59
CA VAL A 2 -0.61 10.07 7.99
C VAL A 2 -1.81 10.76 8.61
N SER A 3 -3.00 10.31 8.22
CA SER A 3 -4.27 10.83 8.70
C SER A 3 -5.18 9.67 9.09
N ILE A 4 -6.01 9.88 10.10
CA ILE A 4 -7.10 8.97 10.45
C ILE A 4 -8.37 9.44 9.73
N ILE A 5 -9.11 8.50 9.14
CA ILE A 5 -10.38 8.80 8.50
C ILE A 5 -11.50 8.60 9.51
N TRP A 6 -12.23 9.67 9.79
CA TRP A 6 -13.40 9.64 10.67
C TRP A 6 -14.52 10.47 10.06
N ASN A 7 -15.72 9.89 9.97
CA ASN A 7 -16.91 10.54 9.41
C ASN A 7 -16.65 11.23 8.05
N GLN A 8 -16.05 10.49 7.11
CA GLN A 8 -15.68 10.95 5.76
C GLN A 8 -14.67 12.13 5.73
N ARG A 9 -13.96 12.37 6.83
CA ARG A 9 -12.95 13.44 6.94
C ARG A 9 -11.61 12.83 7.35
N ALA A 10 -10.54 13.30 6.73
CA ALA A 10 -9.19 12.92 7.09
C ALA A 10 -8.63 13.91 8.13
N TRP A 11 -8.26 13.41 9.29
CA TRP A 11 -7.63 14.18 10.36
C TRP A 11 -6.14 13.85 10.40
N PRO A 12 -5.25 14.80 10.09
CA PRO A 12 -3.81 14.54 10.10
C PRO A 12 -3.36 14.28 11.53
N VAL A 13 -2.69 13.14 11.74
CA VAL A 13 -2.20 12.74 13.06
C VAL A 13 -0.68 12.76 13.15
N TYR A 14 0.02 12.60 12.02
CA TYR A 14 1.48 12.64 11.99
C TYR A 14 2.01 13.06 10.62
N TRP A 15 3.03 13.91 10.59
CA TRP A 15 3.76 14.27 9.38
C TRP A 15 5.20 14.65 9.70
N ILE A 16 6.05 14.51 8.68
CA ILE A 16 7.44 14.93 8.72
C ILE A 16 7.67 15.90 7.56
N PHE A 17 8.47 16.92 7.80
CA PHE A 17 8.96 17.80 6.74
C PHE A 17 10.24 17.21 6.18
N LEU A 18 10.26 16.91 4.89
CA LEU A 18 11.45 16.44 4.21
C LEU A 18 12.28 17.66 3.76
N SER A 19 13.56 17.67 4.08
CA SER A 19 14.50 18.75 3.71
C SER A 19 14.91 18.73 2.23
N LYS A 20 14.32 17.83 1.44
CA LYS A 20 14.60 17.64 0.01
C LYS A 20 13.38 17.97 -0.84
N LYS A 21 13.64 18.41 -2.07
CA LYS A 21 12.61 18.61 -3.09
C LYS A 21 12.42 17.29 -3.86
N GLY A 22 11.19 16.79 -3.95
CA GLY A 22 10.86 15.55 -4.66
C GLY A 22 10.05 14.57 -3.82
N SER A 23 9.94 13.32 -4.28
CA SER A 23 9.14 12.29 -3.62
C SER A 23 9.83 11.70 -2.39
N SER A 24 9.01 11.15 -1.48
CA SER A 24 9.51 10.34 -0.37
C SER A 24 10.16 9.04 -0.88
N ASN A 25 11.16 8.55 -0.16
CA ASN A 25 11.71 7.21 -0.38
C ASN A 25 11.09 6.19 0.59
N LEU A 26 11.34 4.90 0.36
CA LEU A 26 10.79 3.83 1.19
C LEU A 26 11.10 4.01 2.69
N LYS A 27 12.31 4.45 3.04
CA LYS A 27 12.73 4.63 4.44
C LYS A 27 11.91 5.74 5.11
N GLU A 28 11.72 6.87 4.42
CA GLU A 28 10.91 7.99 4.91
C GLU A 28 9.43 7.61 5.02
N GLN A 29 8.93 6.79 4.10
CA GLN A 29 7.56 6.25 4.16
C GLN A 29 7.39 5.31 5.35
N GLN A 30 8.34 4.40 5.58
CA GLN A 30 8.35 3.50 6.73
C GLN A 30 8.47 4.26 8.05
N GLU A 31 9.25 5.34 8.09
CA GLU A 31 9.39 6.17 9.29
C GLU A 31 8.08 6.89 9.63
N VAL A 32 7.43 7.52 8.63
CA VAL A 32 6.19 8.25 8.86
C VAL A 32 5.03 7.30 9.22
N LEU A 33 4.93 6.15 8.56
CA LEU A 33 3.90 5.15 8.84
C LEU A 33 4.19 4.38 10.12
N GLY A 34 5.45 4.03 10.38
CA GLY A 34 5.84 3.18 11.50
C GLY A 34 5.44 3.78 12.85
N LYS A 35 5.69 5.07 13.05
CA LYS A 35 5.28 5.78 14.28
C LYS A 35 3.76 5.80 14.44
N SER A 36 3.01 6.01 13.36
CA SER A 36 1.55 6.00 13.42
C SER A 36 0.99 4.60 13.69
N LEU A 37 1.57 3.58 13.07
CA LEU A 37 1.17 2.18 13.27
C LEU A 37 1.51 1.68 14.67
N GLU A 38 2.65 2.07 15.25
CA GLU A 38 2.99 1.74 16.64
C GLU A 38 1.97 2.30 17.63
N LEU A 39 1.54 3.55 17.44
CA LEU A 39 0.49 4.15 18.27
C LEU A 39 -0.86 3.46 18.10
N LEU A 40 -1.24 3.12 16.87
CA LEU A 40 -2.57 2.55 16.57
C LEU A 40 -2.68 1.06 16.89
N LEU A 41 -1.66 0.27 16.57
CA LEU A 41 -1.63 -1.18 16.79
C LEU A 41 -1.14 -1.55 18.18
N GLY A 42 -0.20 -0.78 18.75
CA GLY A 42 0.45 -1.12 20.01
C GLY A 42 -0.33 -0.70 21.25
N GLN A 43 -1.35 0.16 21.10
CA GLN A 43 -2.13 0.67 22.23
C GLN A 43 -3.63 0.42 22.13
N ILE A 44 -4.14 -0.07 21.00
CA ILE A 44 -5.57 -0.22 20.78
C ILE A 44 -5.90 -1.56 20.09
N ASP A 45 -6.16 -2.58 20.91
CA ASP A 45 -6.45 -3.95 20.45
C ASP A 45 -7.86 -4.11 19.83
N GLU A 46 -8.73 -3.12 19.98
CA GLU A 46 -10.13 -3.19 19.52
C GLU A 46 -10.31 -2.87 18.03
N TYR A 47 -9.30 -2.31 17.36
CA TYR A 47 -9.44 -1.83 15.99
C TYR A 47 -8.61 -2.62 14.98
N ILE A 48 -9.26 -2.97 13.88
CA ILE A 48 -8.58 -3.44 12.67
C ILE A 48 -8.02 -2.22 11.94
N VAL A 49 -6.69 -2.13 11.86
CA VAL A 49 -6.02 -1.04 11.15
C VAL A 49 -5.88 -1.38 9.66
N CYS A 50 -6.43 -0.52 8.80
CA CYS A 50 -6.27 -0.56 7.35
C CYS A 50 -5.57 0.70 6.83
N VAL A 51 -4.42 0.51 6.18
CA VAL A 51 -3.60 1.60 5.62
C VAL A 51 -4.02 1.89 4.18
N LEU A 52 -4.62 3.05 3.94
CA LEU A 52 -4.93 3.53 2.59
C LEU A 52 -3.78 4.40 2.06
N GLY A 53 -3.07 3.91 1.06
CA GLY A 53 -1.97 4.63 0.41
C GLY A 53 -2.34 5.10 -0.99
N ASP A 54 -2.05 6.37 -1.29
CA ASP A 54 -2.27 6.93 -2.62
C ASP A 54 -1.10 6.60 -3.59
N ARG A 55 -0.99 7.36 -4.70
CA ARG A 55 0.05 7.14 -5.73
C ARG A 55 1.48 7.35 -5.21
N GLU A 56 1.68 8.08 -4.11
CA GLU A 56 3.02 8.27 -3.54
C GLU A 56 3.49 7.04 -2.75
N PHE A 57 2.55 6.20 -2.29
CA PHE A 57 2.79 5.04 -1.43
C PHE A 57 2.57 3.71 -2.18
N CYS A 58 2.86 3.67 -3.48
CA CYS A 58 2.49 2.53 -4.32
C CYS A 58 3.57 1.45 -4.49
N SER A 59 4.68 1.49 -3.75
CA SER A 59 5.80 0.55 -3.99
C SER A 59 5.50 -0.86 -3.45
N PRO A 60 5.82 -1.94 -4.18
CA PRO A 60 5.67 -3.30 -3.67
C PRO A 60 6.46 -3.58 -2.39
N LYS A 61 7.60 -2.90 -2.20
CA LYS A 61 8.42 -3.00 -0.99
C LYS A 61 7.69 -2.45 0.24
N LEU A 62 6.98 -1.34 0.09
CA LEU A 62 6.17 -0.77 1.17
C LEU A 62 5.05 -1.74 1.55
N ALA A 63 4.42 -2.34 0.55
CA ALA A 63 3.34 -3.28 0.72
C ALA A 63 3.80 -4.57 1.46
N SER A 64 4.97 -5.11 1.11
CA SER A 64 5.61 -6.23 1.86
C SER A 64 5.84 -5.84 3.32
N TRP A 65 6.40 -4.66 3.56
CA TRP A 65 6.66 -4.18 4.91
C TRP A 65 5.36 -3.99 5.73
N LEU A 66 4.28 -3.50 5.12
CA LEU A 66 2.96 -3.40 5.78
C LEU A 66 2.38 -4.77 6.14
N SER A 67 2.58 -5.77 5.27
CA SER A 67 2.20 -7.16 5.53
C SER A 67 2.97 -7.75 6.72
N GLU A 68 4.28 -7.52 6.79
CA GLU A 68 5.13 -7.95 7.92
C GLU A 68 4.70 -7.31 9.25
N LYS A 69 4.10 -6.11 9.21
CA LYS A 69 3.54 -5.42 10.38
C LYS A 69 2.17 -5.94 10.81
N GLY A 70 1.58 -6.91 10.11
CA GLY A 70 0.26 -7.45 10.42
C GLY A 70 -0.88 -6.47 10.12
N THR A 71 -0.65 -5.49 9.22
CA THR A 71 -1.68 -4.50 8.86
C THR A 71 -2.41 -4.89 7.59
N TYR A 72 -3.70 -4.55 7.52
CA TYR A 72 -4.40 -4.48 6.24
C TYR A 72 -3.97 -3.22 5.51
N PHE A 73 -3.97 -3.25 4.18
CA PHE A 73 -3.65 -2.07 3.39
C PHE A 73 -4.47 -2.02 2.11
N CYS A 74 -4.46 -0.87 1.43
CA CYS A 74 -4.94 -0.71 0.07
C CYS A 74 -4.08 0.38 -0.57
N LEU A 75 -3.22 -0.02 -1.52
CA LEU A 75 -2.29 0.89 -2.17
C LEU A 75 -2.69 1.11 -3.61
N ARG A 76 -2.81 2.37 -4.02
CA ARG A 76 -3.18 2.72 -5.39
C ARG A 76 -2.04 2.39 -6.36
N GLN A 77 -2.27 1.43 -7.25
CA GLN A 77 -1.34 1.05 -8.32
C GLN A 77 -1.59 1.82 -9.62
N LYS A 78 -0.54 1.99 -10.43
CA LYS A 78 -0.67 2.53 -11.80
C LYS A 78 -1.17 1.44 -12.74
N CYS A 79 -1.81 1.84 -13.84
CA CYS A 79 -2.37 0.89 -14.81
C CYS A 79 -1.29 0.07 -15.58
N ASP A 80 -0.04 0.52 -15.58
CA ASP A 80 1.12 -0.17 -16.14
C ASP A 80 1.82 -1.09 -15.13
N THR A 81 1.33 -1.19 -13.88
CA THR A 81 1.86 -2.14 -12.90
C THR A 81 1.71 -3.57 -13.43
N LYS A 82 2.81 -4.31 -13.43
CA LYS A 82 2.89 -5.70 -13.89
C LYS A 82 2.53 -6.67 -12.77
N ILE A 83 1.53 -7.51 -13.03
CA ILE A 83 1.06 -8.55 -12.12
C ILE A 83 1.47 -9.91 -12.69
N LYS A 84 2.11 -10.73 -11.87
CA LYS A 84 2.47 -12.10 -12.26
C LYS A 84 1.21 -12.95 -12.31
N VAL A 85 0.97 -13.60 -13.45
CA VAL A 85 -0.21 -14.47 -13.68
C VAL A 85 0.15 -15.93 -13.50
N LYS A 86 1.31 -16.33 -14.03
CA LYS A 86 1.89 -17.68 -13.93
C LYS A 86 3.41 -17.56 -13.88
N LYS A 87 4.12 -18.66 -13.62
CA LYS A 87 5.59 -18.68 -13.64
C LYS A 87 6.10 -18.15 -14.99
N GLY A 88 6.80 -17.01 -14.99
CA GLY A 88 7.34 -16.36 -16.19
C GLY A 88 6.35 -15.49 -16.98
N LEU A 89 5.05 -15.46 -16.62
CA LEU A 89 4.04 -14.66 -17.33
C LEU A 89 3.59 -13.48 -16.48
N TYR A 90 3.75 -12.28 -17.01
CA TYR A 90 3.30 -11.02 -16.40
C TYR A 90 2.28 -10.35 -17.31
N LYS A 91 1.29 -9.71 -16.69
CA LYS A 91 0.25 -8.94 -17.38
C LYS A 91 0.07 -7.62 -16.66
N GLU A 92 0.04 -6.52 -17.41
CA GLU A 92 -0.17 -5.19 -16.86
C GLU A 92 -1.63 -4.98 -16.49
N LEU A 93 -1.91 -4.18 -15.46
CA LEU A 93 -3.26 -3.88 -14.97
C LEU A 93 -4.22 -3.41 -16.09
N ARG A 94 -3.75 -2.61 -17.05
CA ARG A 94 -4.56 -2.13 -18.19
C ARG A 94 -5.10 -3.27 -19.08
N GLU A 95 -4.39 -4.39 -19.15
CA GLU A 95 -4.79 -5.53 -19.97
C GLU A 95 -5.90 -6.37 -19.31
N TRP A 96 -6.30 -6.04 -18.08
CA TRP A 96 -7.37 -6.71 -17.34
C TRP A 96 -8.76 -6.13 -17.60
N GLY A 97 -8.88 -5.18 -18.54
CA GLY A 97 -10.18 -4.64 -18.94
C GLY A 97 -10.87 -3.80 -17.85
N LEU A 98 -10.11 -3.21 -16.94
CA LEU A 98 -10.63 -2.37 -15.86
C LEU A 98 -11.21 -1.08 -16.42
N THR A 99 -12.50 -0.85 -16.24
CA THR A 99 -13.16 0.44 -16.47
C THR A 99 -13.51 1.12 -15.15
N PRO A 100 -13.71 2.46 -15.14
CA PRO A 100 -14.19 3.15 -13.95
C PRO A 100 -15.46 2.49 -13.40
N GLY A 101 -15.50 2.23 -12.09
CA GLY A 101 -16.62 1.56 -11.42
C GLY A 101 -16.48 0.03 -11.29
N MET A 102 -15.52 -0.60 -11.97
CA MET A 102 -15.25 -2.03 -11.80
C MET A 102 -14.41 -2.31 -10.55
N LYS A 103 -14.72 -3.41 -9.86
CA LYS A 103 -13.89 -3.98 -8.80
C LYS A 103 -13.31 -5.30 -9.29
N LEU A 104 -11.98 -5.45 -9.20
CA LEU A 104 -11.28 -6.68 -9.53
C LEU A 104 -10.46 -7.09 -8.31
N PHE A 105 -10.72 -8.30 -7.82
CA PHE A 105 -9.98 -8.91 -6.73
C PHE A 105 -9.08 -10.00 -7.29
N ILE A 106 -7.78 -9.88 -7.04
CA ILE A 106 -6.77 -10.84 -7.48
C ILE A 106 -6.11 -11.39 -6.23
N ASN A 107 -6.47 -12.62 -5.85
CA ASN A 107 -5.93 -13.29 -4.67
C ASN A 107 -4.63 -14.04 -5.03
N ASP A 108 -3.69 -14.11 -4.08
CA ASP A 108 -2.49 -14.94 -4.11
C ASP A 108 -1.54 -14.70 -5.29
N ARG A 109 -1.24 -13.43 -5.60
CA ARG A 109 -0.37 -13.09 -6.74
C ARG A 109 0.79 -12.17 -6.41
N GLN A 110 1.86 -12.35 -7.17
CA GLN A 110 3.06 -11.55 -7.03
C GLN A 110 3.00 -10.27 -7.87
N VAL A 111 3.31 -9.12 -7.27
CA VAL A 111 3.49 -7.85 -8.01
C VAL A 111 4.98 -7.58 -8.12
N SER A 112 5.45 -7.20 -9.32
CA SER A 112 6.86 -6.90 -9.56
C SER A 112 7.09 -5.41 -9.79
N ASP A 113 8.17 -4.88 -9.22
CA ASP A 113 8.84 -3.66 -9.69
C ASP A 113 10.21 -4.08 -10.23
N ALA A 114 10.47 -3.75 -11.50
CA ALA A 114 11.58 -4.02 -12.44
C ALA A 114 12.66 -5.10 -12.19
N ASN A 115 12.82 -5.71 -11.01
CA ASN A 115 13.81 -6.74 -10.69
C ASN A 115 13.48 -7.65 -9.48
N ARG A 116 12.34 -7.55 -8.77
CA ARG A 116 11.98 -8.49 -7.66
C ARG A 116 10.47 -8.77 -7.52
N LEU A 117 10.16 -9.97 -7.03
CA LEU A 117 8.81 -10.54 -6.84
C LEU A 117 8.35 -10.45 -5.38
N TRP A 118 7.08 -10.10 -5.14
CA TRP A 118 6.49 -10.00 -3.79
C TRP A 118 5.12 -10.68 -3.77
N ASP A 119 4.91 -11.69 -2.92
CA ASP A 119 3.61 -12.35 -2.73
C ASP A 119 2.67 -11.46 -1.89
N PHE A 120 1.44 -11.30 -2.36
CA PHE A 120 0.37 -10.64 -1.61
C PHE A 120 -0.70 -11.67 -1.21
N GLN A 121 -0.94 -11.80 0.08
CA GLN A 121 -2.19 -12.34 0.60
C GLN A 121 -3.13 -11.16 0.88
N TYR A 122 -4.32 -11.19 0.28
CA TYR A 122 -5.46 -10.37 0.64
C TYR A 122 -6.65 -11.29 0.89
N CYS A 123 -7.48 -10.92 1.86
CA CYS A 123 -8.86 -11.42 1.97
C CYS A 123 -9.79 -10.28 2.40
N GLY A 124 -10.98 -10.27 1.77
CA GLY A 124 -12.31 -10.04 2.36
C GLY A 124 -12.55 -8.78 3.17
#